data_AF-A0AAP1WGV5-F1
#
_entry.id   AF-A0AAP1WGV5-F1
#
_cell.length_a   1.000
_cell.length_b   1.000
_cell.length_c   1.000
_cell.angle_alpha   90.00
_cell.angle_beta   90.00
_cell.angle_gamma   90.00
#
_symmetry.space_group_name_H-M   'P 1'
#
loop_
_entity.id
_entity.type
_entity.pdbx_description
1 polymer ?
#
loop_
_entity_poly.entity_id
_entity_poly.type
_entity_poly.pdbx_seq_one_letter_code
_entity_poly.pdbx_strand_id
1 'polypeptide(L)'
;IMSMTEKYDPYENAIAERINRTLKYEYGLKLTIKNTILAKKITKSAINIYNNLRPHLSLDLNTPKKVHINQNIEYKSYRRNKKNLELLTL
;
A
#
# COMPACT_ATOMS: atom_id res chain seq x y z
N ILE A 1 16.20 -1.03 -10.56
CA ILE A 1 15.49 -2.32 -10.40
C ILE A 1 14.04 -2.06 -10.75
N MET A 2 13.59 -2.55 -11.91
CA MET A 2 12.19 -2.43 -12.34
C MET A 2 11.34 -3.41 -11.52
N SER A 3 10.21 -2.92 -11.00
CA SER A 3 9.19 -3.71 -10.31
C SER A 3 8.51 -4.59 -11.36
N MET A 4 8.80 -5.89 -11.35
CA MET A 4 8.15 -6.88 -12.21
C MET A 4 7.29 -7.79 -11.35
N THR A 5 5.98 -7.78 -11.58
CA THR A 5 5.06 -8.83 -11.13
C THR A 5 4.92 -9.87 -12.26
N GLU A 6 4.79 -11.16 -11.92
CA GLU A 6 4.65 -12.26 -12.89
C GLU A 6 3.32 -12.21 -13.68
N LYS A 7 2.32 -11.49 -13.16
CA LYS A 7 1.10 -11.11 -13.86
C LYS A 7 1.14 -9.63 -14.19
N TYR A 8 1.06 -9.31 -15.47
CA TYR A 8 1.09 -7.96 -16.03
C TYR A 8 -0.25 -7.25 -15.76
N ASP A 9 -0.59 -7.01 -14.48
CA ASP A 9 -1.73 -6.19 -14.10
C ASP A 9 -1.23 -4.77 -13.70
N PRO A 10 -1.37 -3.77 -14.59
CA PRO A 10 -0.92 -2.40 -14.32
C PRO A 10 -1.54 -1.80 -13.06
N TYR A 11 -2.71 -2.31 -12.63
CA TYR A 11 -3.42 -1.77 -11.47
C TYR A 11 -2.78 -2.19 -10.15
N GLU A 12 -2.32 -3.44 -10.02
CA GLU A 12 -1.62 -3.91 -8.83
C GLU A 12 -0.30 -3.15 -8.63
N ASN A 13 0.44 -2.95 -9.73
CA ASN A 13 1.68 -2.19 -9.68
C ASN A 13 1.43 -0.70 -9.35
N ALA A 14 0.36 -0.09 -9.88
CA ALA A 14 0.00 1.30 -9.54
C ALA A 14 -0.37 1.47 -8.04
N ILE A 15 -1.06 0.49 -7.43
CA ILE A 15 -1.36 0.50 -6.00
C ILE A 15 -0.07 0.37 -5.19
N ALA A 16 0.80 -0.59 -5.54
CA ALA A 16 2.09 -0.78 -4.88
C ALA A 16 3.00 0.46 -4.98
N GLU A 17 3.05 1.09 -6.16
CA GLU A 17 3.79 2.34 -6.38
C GLU A 17 3.27 3.48 -5.51
N ARG A 18 1.95 3.61 -5.36
CA ARG A 18 1.34 4.61 -4.48
C ARG A 18 1.75 4.41 -3.03
N ILE A 19 1.73 3.16 -2.56
CA ILE A 19 2.19 2.81 -1.20
C ILE A 19 3.67 3.14 -1.03
N ASN A 20 4.50 2.73 -1.99
CA ASN A 20 5.93 3.01 -1.99
C ASN A 20 6.22 4.52 -2.00
N ARG A 21 5.43 5.31 -2.72
CA ARG A 21 5.54 6.77 -2.73
C ARG A 21 5.22 7.34 -1.35
N THR A 22 4.12 6.93 -0.71
CA THR A 22 3.84 7.35 0.67
C THR A 22 4.99 6.97 1.61
N LEU A 23 5.46 5.72 1.58
CA LEU A 23 6.56 5.28 2.45
C LEU A 23 7.84 6.11 2.23
N LYS A 24 8.19 6.40 0.97
CA LYS A 24 9.35 7.21 0.61
C LYS A 24 9.26 8.65 1.11
N TYR A 25 8.12 9.31 0.89
CA TYR A 25 7.99 10.75 1.13
C TYR A 25 7.55 11.08 2.57
N GLU A 26 6.67 10.28 3.18
CA GLU A 26 6.09 10.59 4.50
C GLU A 26 6.92 10.03 5.66
N TYR A 27 7.70 8.96 5.43
CA TYR A 27 8.45 8.27 6.49
C TYR A 27 9.97 8.44 6.40
N GLY A 28 10.44 9.47 5.69
CA GLY A 28 11.85 9.84 5.63
C GLY A 28 12.75 8.88 4.85
N LEU A 29 12.19 7.88 4.17
CA LEU A 29 12.93 6.92 3.35
C LEU A 29 13.51 7.52 2.05
N LYS A 30 13.15 8.77 1.72
CA LYS A 30 13.76 9.55 0.64
C LYS A 30 15.14 10.11 1.01
N LEU A 31 15.48 10.19 2.30
CA LEU A 31 16.76 10.74 2.74
C LEU A 31 17.91 9.78 2.42
N THR A 32 19.11 10.33 2.22
CA THR A 32 20.33 9.54 2.08
C THR A 32 20.70 8.90 3.42
N ILE A 33 20.43 7.60 3.54
CA ILE A 33 20.75 6.82 4.73
C ILE A 33 22.15 6.22 4.57
N LYS A 34 23.07 6.59 5.46
CA LYS A 34 24.50 6.22 5.36
C LYS A 34 24.78 4.73 5.53
N ASN A 35 23.90 3.98 6.19
CA ASN A 35 24.12 2.57 6.54
C ASN A 35 22.91 1.71 6.17
N THR A 36 23.15 0.57 5.53
CA THR A 36 22.13 -0.39 5.10
C THR A 36 21.36 -1.01 6.26
N ILE A 37 22.01 -1.21 7.42
CA ILE A 37 21.39 -1.72 8.65
C ILE A 37 20.37 -0.71 9.17
N LEU A 38 20.76 0.57 9.20
CA LEU A 38 19.88 1.67 9.61
C LEU A 38 18.72 1.81 8.63
N ALA A 39 19.00 1.71 7.32
CA ALA A 39 17.96 1.75 6.29
C ALA A 39 16.91 0.66 6.53
N LYS A 40 17.33 -0.60 6.71
CA LYS A 40 16.41 -1.71 7.04
C LYS A 40 15.59 -1.44 8.29
N LYS A 41 16.20 -0.88 9.35
CA LYS A 41 15.49 -0.55 10.60
C LYS A 41 14.42 0.54 10.38
N ILE A 42 14.77 1.60 9.66
CA ILE A 42 13.83 2.69 9.32
C ILE A 42 12.70 2.15 8.44
N THR A 43 13.02 1.35 7.41
CA THR A 43 12.01 0.75 6.53
C THR A 43 11.05 -0.15 7.31
N LYS A 44 11.57 -1.00 8.21
CA LYS A 44 10.74 -1.86 9.06
C LYS A 44 9.83 -1.01 9.96
N SER A 45 10.33 0.08 10.53
CA SER A 45 9.53 1.01 11.32
C SER A 45 8.44 1.68 10.50
N ALA A 46 8.77 2.19 9.32
CA ALA A 46 7.83 2.84 8.40
C ALA A 46 6.69 1.89 8.00
N ILE A 47 7.02 0.64 7.63
CA ILE A 47 6.04 -0.40 7.31
C ILE A 47 5.13 -0.68 8.52
N ASN A 48 5.71 -0.78 9.72
CA ASN A 48 4.95 -1.02 10.93
C ASN A 48 3.95 0.11 11.22
N ILE A 49 4.38 1.38 11.09
CA ILE A 49 3.51 2.54 11.31
C ILE A 49 2.40 2.58 10.25
N TYR A 50 2.73 2.37 8.98
CA TYR A 50 1.75 2.34 7.89
C TYR A 50 0.69 1.26 8.12
N ASN A 51 1.09 0.04 8.48
CA ASN A 51 0.16 -1.08 8.63
C ASN A 51 -0.67 -1.06 9.91
N ASN A 52 -0.10 -0.58 11.03
CA ASN A 52 -0.75 -0.69 12.34
C ASN A 52 -1.32 0.62 12.87
N LEU A 53 -0.75 1.77 12.48
CA LEU A 53 -1.06 3.05 13.11
C LEU A 53 -1.73 4.05 12.17
N ARG A 54 -1.54 3.94 10.85
CA ARG A 54 -2.15 4.87 9.89
C ARG A 54 -3.60 4.47 9.61
N PRO A 55 -4.60 5.30 9.97
CA PRO A 55 -5.97 5.10 9.53
C PRO A 55 -6.10 5.52 8.06
N HIS A 56 -6.83 4.76 7.26
CA HIS A 56 -7.09 5.08 5.85
C HIS A 56 -8.56 5.40 5.63
N LEU A 57 -8.84 6.55 5.00
CA LEU A 57 -10.20 6.96 4.62
C LEU A 57 -10.89 5.94 3.71
N SER A 58 -10.16 5.34 2.76
CA SER A 58 -10.69 4.29 1.88
C SER A 58 -11.04 2.99 2.62
N LEU A 59 -10.59 2.83 3.88
CA LEU A 59 -10.85 1.68 4.75
C LEU A 59 -11.75 2.06 5.94
N ASP A 60 -12.57 3.10 5.80
CA ASP A 60 -13.45 3.59 6.87
C ASP A 60 -12.69 3.96 8.16
N LEU A 61 -11.54 4.61 7.99
CA LEU A 61 -10.61 5.00 9.06
C LEU A 61 -10.01 3.82 9.83
N ASN A 62 -10.09 2.60 9.29
CA ASN A 62 -9.36 1.46 9.82
C ASN A 62 -7.92 1.42 9.31
N THR A 63 -7.09 0.65 10.02
CA THR A 63 -5.69 0.41 9.66
C THR A 63 -5.60 -0.79 8.72
N PRO A 64 -4.60 -0.84 7.81
CA PRO A 64 -4.48 -1.92 6.84
C PRO A 64 -4.43 -3.30 7.51
N LYS A 65 -3.76 -3.41 8.67
CA LYS A 65 -3.72 -4.66 9.43
C LYS A 65 -5.09 -5.08 9.97
N LYS A 66 -5.89 -4.14 10.46
CA LYS A 66 -7.23 -4.43 10.99
C LYS A 66 -8.15 -4.94 9.88
N VAL A 67 -8.06 -4.35 8.69
CA VAL A 67 -8.79 -4.82 7.50
C VAL A 67 -8.28 -6.17 6.99
N HIS A 68 -6.97 -6.40 7.05
CA HIS A 68 -6.41 -7.68 6.63
C HIS A 68 -6.88 -8.83 7.52
N ILE A 69 -7.02 -8.60 8.83
CA ILE A 69 -7.59 -9.56 9.78
C ILE A 69 -9.10 -9.68 9.57
N ASN A 70 -9.80 -8.56 9.42
CA ASN A 70 -11.24 -8.50 9.23
C ASN A 70 -11.54 -8.27 7.74
N GLN A 71 -11.52 -9.34 6.94
CA GLN A 71 -11.71 -9.31 5.47
C GLN A 71 -13.13 -8.89 5.01
N ASN A 72 -13.87 -8.14 5.83
CA ASN A 72 -15.26 -7.77 5.59
C ASN A 72 -15.38 -6.35 5.01
N ILE A 73 -14.47 -5.95 4.11
CA ILE A 73 -14.46 -4.60 3.53
C ILE A 73 -14.55 -4.69 2.02
N GLU A 74 -15.59 -4.06 1.46
CA GLU A 74 -15.71 -3.88 0.03
C GLU A 74 -14.68 -2.89 -0.50
N TYR A 75 -14.04 -3.25 -1.61
CA TYR A 75 -13.07 -2.39 -2.25
C TYR A 75 -13.74 -1.12 -2.82
N LYS A 76 -13.39 0.05 -2.29
CA LYS A 76 -13.87 1.34 -2.80
C LYS A 76 -13.16 1.70 -4.09
N SER A 77 -13.84 1.51 -5.22
CA SER A 77 -13.36 2.02 -6.51
C SER A 77 -13.76 3.49 -6.69
N TYR A 78 -12.78 4.32 -7.05
CA TYR A 78 -13.00 5.74 -7.40
C TYR A 78 -13.05 5.95 -8.92
N ARG A 79 -13.29 4.88 -9.70
CA ARG A 79 -13.39 4.98 -11.17
C ARG A 79 -14.63 5.79 -11.53
N ARG A 80 -14.42 6.79 -12.39
CA ARG A 80 -15.48 7.67 -12.88
C ARG A 80 -16.44 6.96 -13.86
N ASN A 81 -16.00 5.85 -14.47
CA ASN A 81 -16.82 5.01 -15.35
C ASN A 81 -17.10 3.66 -14.66
N LYS A 82 -18.33 3.49 -14.14
CA LYS A 82 -18.83 2.26 -13.49
C LYS A 82 -19.40 1.26 -14.51
N LYS A 83 -18.68 0.95 -15.61
CA LYS A 83 -19.06 -0.25 -16.38
C LYS A 83 -18.72 -1.46 -15.52
N ASN A 84 -19.76 -2.24 -15.18
CA ASN A 84 -19.78 -3.34 -14.22
C ASN A 84 -18.49 -4.17 -14.23
N LEU A 85 -17.73 -4.12 -13.12
CA LEU A 85 -16.75 -5.18 -12.81
C LEU A 85 -17.55 -6.37 -12.26
N GLU A 86 -18.19 -7.10 -13.15
CA GLU A 86 -18.57 -8.47 -12.83
C GLU A 86 -17.28 -9.30 -12.80
N LEU A 87 -17.02 -9.92 -11.64
CA LEU A 87 -16.07 -11.01 -11.41
C LEU A 87 -14.57 -10.65 -11.31
N LEU A 88 -14.17 -10.15 -10.15
CA LEU A 88 -12.86 -10.49 -9.56
C LEU A 88 -13.04 -10.97 -8.11
N THR A 89 -13.99 -11.87 -7.92
CA THR A 89 -14.06 -12.76 -6.75
C THR A 89 -13.65 -14.16 -7.22
N LEU A 90 -12.38 -14.50 -7.00
CA LEU A 90 -11.92 -15.88 -6.78
C LEU A 90 -11.19 -15.91 -5.44
#